data_AF-A0A6N1VB90-F1
#
_entry.id   AF-A0A6N1VB90-F1
#
_cell.length_a   1.000
_cell.length_b   1.000
_cell.length_c   1.000
_cell.angle_alpha   90.00
_cell.angle_beta   90.00
_cell.angle_gamma   90.00
#
_symmetry.space_group_name_H-M   'P 1'
#
loop_
_entity.id
_entity.type
_entity.pdbx_description
1 polymer ?
#
loop_
_entity_poly.entity_id
_entity_poly.type
_entity_poly.pdbx_seq_one_letter_code
_entity_poly.pdbx_strand_id
1 'polypeptide(L)'
;MIDYSKYPGLTVEILPSGNERIRVRVEGDISRKITIPSGLSDEDFNAAYNEARKGVATNYTPMRLNAMRRRPGFMSNIYVMLSRAKDRARRKGIKFDLTPEDVIEILEKQDGKCAVSGMFFDTSKYPRKGGAGPFRMSLDRINNAGGYTRDNVRVTTVIVNMARLNWSDDDFHRMCAAVARNSRARTTLGAQYCEMGHHHKQDIENKEEKTVA
;
A
#
# COMPACT_ATOMS: atom_id res chain seq x y z
N MET A 1 -25.17 6.20 0.97
CA MET A 1 -25.07 5.58 2.32
C MET A 1 -24.52 4.18 2.14
N ILE A 2 -23.57 3.76 2.98
CA ILE A 2 -22.98 2.41 2.92
C ILE A 2 -23.94 1.44 3.58
N ASP A 3 -24.26 0.35 2.88
CA ASP A 3 -25.10 -0.72 3.41
C ASP A 3 -24.27 -1.64 4.29
N TYR A 4 -24.30 -1.39 5.60
CA TYR A 4 -23.55 -2.16 6.59
C TYR A 4 -24.03 -3.61 6.73
N SER A 5 -25.24 -3.96 6.26
CA SER A 5 -25.75 -5.33 6.31
C SER A 5 -24.91 -6.30 5.46
N LYS A 6 -24.17 -5.78 4.47
CA LYS A 6 -23.27 -6.54 3.60
C LYS A 6 -21.96 -6.96 4.26
N TYR A 7 -21.64 -6.44 5.45
CA TYR A 7 -20.34 -6.63 6.10
C TYR A 7 -20.48 -7.20 7.52
N PRO A 8 -20.87 -8.47 7.68
CA PRO A 8 -20.97 -9.11 9.00
C PRO A 8 -19.66 -9.05 9.79
N GLY A 9 -19.76 -8.65 11.06
CA GLY A 9 -18.61 -8.57 11.97
C GLY A 9 -17.71 -7.34 11.75
N LEU A 10 -18.10 -6.42 10.86
CA LEU A 10 -17.46 -5.11 10.70
C LEU A 10 -17.75 -4.21 11.90
N THR A 11 -16.75 -3.45 12.33
CA THR A 11 -16.85 -2.42 13.37
C THR A 11 -16.07 -1.20 12.90
N VAL A 12 -16.70 -0.04 12.97
CA VAL A 12 -16.08 1.26 12.65
C VAL A 12 -16.01 2.07 13.94
N GLU A 13 -14.81 2.46 14.35
CA GLU A 13 -14.59 3.30 15.52
C GLU A 13 -14.02 4.65 15.05
N ILE A 14 -14.67 5.76 15.42
CA ILE A 14 -14.08 7.09 15.27
C ILE A 14 -13.16 7.34 16.44
N LEU A 15 -11.94 7.81 16.16
CA LEU A 15 -10.92 8.03 17.17
C LEU A 15 -10.88 9.47 17.64
N PRO A 16 -10.19 9.76 18.76
CA PRO A 16 -9.96 11.13 19.21
C PRO A 16 -9.30 12.03 18.15
N SER A 17 -8.59 11.47 17.17
CA SER A 17 -8.00 12.21 16.05
C SER A 17 -8.97 12.52 14.90
N GLY A 18 -10.24 12.09 14.98
CA GLY A 18 -11.22 12.17 13.89
C GLY A 18 -11.12 11.06 12.85
N ASN A 19 -10.08 10.22 12.90
CA ASN A 19 -9.87 9.15 11.92
C ASN A 19 -10.74 7.92 12.22
N GLU A 20 -11.11 7.20 11.16
CA GLU A 20 -11.83 5.93 11.25
C GLU A 20 -10.86 4.76 11.51
N ARG A 21 -11.28 3.84 12.38
CA ARG A 21 -10.66 2.53 12.54
C ARG A 21 -11.65 1.45 12.17
N ILE A 22 -11.32 0.68 11.15
CA ILE A 22 -12.17 -0.41 10.71
C ILE A 22 -11.60 -1.74 11.20
N ARG A 23 -12.43 -2.55 11.84
CA ARG A 23 -12.08 -3.87 12.36
C ARG A 23 -13.11 -4.88 11.89
N VAL A 24 -12.67 -6.09 11.58
CA VAL A 24 -13.53 -7.18 11.14
C VAL A 24 -13.28 -8.40 12.03
N ARG A 25 -14.36 -8.98 12.56
CA ARG A 25 -14.29 -10.28 13.26
C ARG A 25 -14.01 -11.38 12.26
N VAL A 26 -13.14 -12.31 12.62
CA VAL A 26 -12.86 -13.51 11.82
C VAL A 26 -14.10 -14.41 11.80
N GLU A 27 -14.35 -15.06 10.68
CA GLU A 27 -15.43 -16.04 10.54
C GLU A 27 -15.17 -17.26 11.43
N GLY A 28 -16.17 -17.66 12.22
CA GLY A 28 -16.02 -18.76 13.18
C GLY A 28 -15.23 -18.42 14.46
N ASP A 29 -14.58 -17.24 14.54
CA ASP A 29 -13.84 -16.80 15.72
C ASP A 29 -14.22 -15.36 16.10
N ILE A 30 -15.26 -15.26 16.93
CA ILE A 30 -15.81 -13.97 17.39
C ILE A 30 -14.84 -13.17 18.27
N SER A 31 -13.82 -13.82 18.85
CA SER A 31 -12.83 -13.21 19.74
C SER A 31 -11.75 -12.48 18.94
N ARG A 32 -11.45 -12.96 17.74
CA ARG A 32 -10.38 -12.44 16.89
C ARG A 32 -10.89 -11.35 15.96
N LYS A 33 -10.28 -10.16 16.08
CA LYS A 33 -10.56 -8.99 15.22
C LYS A 33 -9.32 -8.59 14.43
N ILE A 34 -9.46 -8.50 13.12
CA ILE A 34 -8.41 -8.01 12.21
C ILE A 34 -8.72 -6.55 11.86
N THR A 35 -7.69 -5.69 11.87
CA THR A 35 -7.86 -4.27 11.52
C THR A 35 -7.65 -4.12 10.02
N ILE A 36 -8.59 -3.46 9.34
CA ILE A 36 -8.46 -3.15 7.92
C ILE A 36 -7.73 -1.82 7.77
N PRO A 37 -6.69 -1.74 6.92
CA PRO A 37 -5.90 -0.52 6.73
C PRO A 37 -6.57 0.53 5.86
N SER A 38 -7.50 0.11 5.00
CA SER A 38 -8.27 0.95 4.09
C SER A 38 -9.54 1.48 4.75
N GLY A 39 -9.98 2.67 4.32
CA GLY A 39 -11.29 3.24 4.62
C GLY A 39 -12.41 2.49 3.90
N LEU A 40 -13.66 2.71 4.32
CA LEU A 40 -14.84 2.07 3.71
C LEU A 40 -15.07 2.50 2.25
N SER A 41 -14.57 3.68 1.87
CA SER A 41 -14.67 4.23 0.52
C SER A 41 -13.57 3.73 -0.42
N ASP A 42 -12.57 3.02 0.08
CA ASP A 42 -11.43 2.60 -0.73
C ASP A 42 -11.81 1.43 -1.63
N GLU A 43 -11.33 1.42 -2.89
CA GLU A 43 -11.63 0.36 -3.87
C GLU A 43 -11.21 -1.04 -3.38
N ASP A 44 -10.16 -1.11 -2.55
CA ASP A 44 -9.62 -2.37 -2.02
C ASP A 44 -10.32 -2.83 -0.73
N PHE A 45 -11.28 -2.07 -0.20
CA PHE A 45 -11.96 -2.38 1.05
C PHE A 45 -12.58 -3.78 1.04
N ASN A 46 -13.30 -4.14 -0.03
CA ASN A 46 -13.98 -5.43 -0.14
C ASN A 46 -13.02 -6.62 -0.13
N ALA A 47 -11.88 -6.48 -0.82
CA ALA A 47 -10.85 -7.51 -0.83
C ALA A 47 -10.24 -7.68 0.57
N ALA A 48 -9.87 -6.57 1.21
CA ALA A 48 -9.33 -6.58 2.57
C ALA A 48 -10.32 -7.14 3.60
N TYR A 49 -11.62 -6.82 3.44
CA TYR A 49 -12.71 -7.36 4.25
C TYR A 49 -12.82 -8.88 4.13
N ASN A 50 -12.84 -9.42 2.92
CA ASN A 50 -12.95 -10.86 2.69
C ASN A 50 -11.76 -11.63 3.25
N GLU A 51 -10.54 -11.12 3.09
CA GLU A 51 -9.33 -11.73 3.65
C GLU A 51 -9.31 -11.66 5.19
N ALA A 52 -9.76 -10.55 5.76
CA ALA A 52 -9.92 -10.41 7.21
C ALA A 52 -10.96 -11.40 7.77
N ARG A 53 -12.07 -11.65 7.08
CA ARG A 53 -13.05 -12.69 7.45
C ARG A 53 -12.44 -14.09 7.46
N LYS A 54 -11.56 -14.41 6.51
CA LYS A 54 -10.82 -15.69 6.45
C LYS A 54 -9.72 -15.82 7.51
N GLY A 55 -9.51 -14.81 8.36
CA GLY A 55 -8.46 -14.84 9.37
C GLY A 55 -7.06 -14.61 8.82
N VAL A 56 -6.94 -14.20 7.56
CA VAL A 56 -5.68 -13.78 6.96
C VAL A 56 -5.37 -12.40 7.54
N ALA A 57 -4.34 -12.36 8.38
CA ALA A 57 -3.79 -11.09 8.79
C ALA A 57 -3.32 -10.38 7.53
N THR A 58 -3.76 -9.14 7.31
CA THR A 58 -3.11 -8.30 6.32
C THR A 58 -1.62 -8.30 6.67
N ASN A 59 -0.73 -8.63 5.74
CA ASN A 59 0.74 -8.62 5.93
C ASN A 59 1.31 -7.21 6.16
N TYR A 60 0.42 -6.31 6.55
CA TYR A 60 0.52 -4.91 6.58
C TYR A 60 -0.29 -4.49 7.79
N THR A 61 0.42 -4.27 8.90
CA THR A 61 -0.16 -3.60 10.04
C THR A 61 -0.08 -2.11 9.72
N PRO A 62 -1.21 -1.44 9.44
CA PRO A 62 -1.22 0.01 9.25
C PRO A 62 -0.65 0.68 10.50
N MET A 63 0.58 1.15 10.42
CA MET A 63 1.21 1.77 11.58
C MET A 63 0.91 3.27 11.55
N ARG A 64 -0.06 3.68 12.36
CA ARG A 64 -0.34 5.10 12.60
C ARG A 64 0.93 5.85 12.97
N LEU A 65 1.00 7.12 12.60
CA LEU A 65 2.15 7.96 12.90
C LEU A 65 2.58 7.90 14.38
N ASN A 66 1.63 7.89 15.32
CA ASN A 66 1.94 7.78 16.75
C ASN A 66 2.66 6.49 17.13
N ALA A 67 2.31 5.37 16.48
CA ALA A 67 3.00 4.11 16.70
C ALA A 67 4.37 4.11 15.99
N MET A 68 4.46 4.74 14.81
CA MET A 68 5.71 4.93 14.08
C MET A 68 6.74 5.74 14.87
N ARG A 69 6.31 6.85 15.52
CA ARG A 69 7.16 7.69 16.38
C ARG A 69 7.81 6.93 17.54
N ARG A 70 7.10 5.92 18.06
CA ARG A 70 7.58 5.07 19.17
C ARG A 70 8.58 4.02 18.73
N ARG A 71 8.77 3.80 17.42
CA ARG A 71 9.74 2.80 16.95
C ARG A 71 11.17 3.29 17.16
N PRO A 72 12.06 2.43 17.66
CA PRO A 72 13.49 2.71 17.68
C PRO A 72 13.99 3.10 16.28
N GLY A 73 14.72 4.21 16.20
CA GLY A 73 15.30 4.69 14.94
C GLY A 73 14.36 5.49 14.05
N PHE A 74 13.15 5.85 14.50
CA PHE A 74 12.26 6.75 13.75
C PHE A 74 12.96 8.06 13.36
N MET A 75 13.51 8.78 14.33
CA MET A 75 14.27 10.00 14.09
C MET A 75 15.51 9.74 13.23
N SER A 76 16.26 8.66 13.51
CA SER A 76 17.43 8.28 12.71
C SER A 76 17.09 8.08 11.23
N ASN A 77 15.95 7.47 10.92
CA ASN A 77 15.48 7.31 9.55
C ASN A 77 15.19 8.66 8.88
N ILE A 78 14.56 9.60 9.59
CA ILE A 78 14.31 10.96 9.09
C ILE A 78 15.62 11.69 8.82
N TYR A 79 16.57 11.65 9.75
CA TYR A 79 17.88 12.29 9.55
C TYR A 79 18.64 11.71 8.36
N VAL A 80 18.66 10.38 8.20
CA VAL A 80 19.30 9.73 7.04
C VAL A 80 18.60 10.13 5.74
N MET A 81 17.27 10.20 5.73
CA MET A 81 16.48 10.60 4.56
C MET A 81 16.80 12.05 4.16
N LEU A 82 16.81 12.99 5.12
CA LEU A 82 17.16 14.39 4.90
C LEU A 82 18.59 14.56 4.43
N SER A 83 19.55 13.86 5.05
CA SER A 83 20.96 13.90 4.65
C SER A 83 21.14 13.49 3.18
N ARG A 84 20.52 12.38 2.77
CA ARG A 84 20.54 11.92 1.36
C ARG A 84 19.87 12.90 0.41
N ALA A 85 18.77 13.54 0.83
CA ALA A 85 18.10 14.55 0.03
C ALA A 85 18.96 15.82 -0.13
N LYS A 86 19.62 16.26 0.95
CA LYS A 86 20.57 17.39 0.95
C LYS A 86 21.76 17.14 0.04
N ASP A 87 22.34 15.94 0.08
CA ASP A 87 23.42 15.54 -0.84
C ASP A 87 22.98 15.54 -2.30
N ARG A 88 21.75 15.08 -2.59
CA ARG A 88 21.17 15.16 -3.94
C ARG A 88 20.97 16.59 -4.38
N ALA A 89 20.48 17.46 -3.49
CA ALA A 89 20.26 18.87 -3.76
C ALA A 89 21.57 19.59 -4.09
N ARG A 90 22.61 19.38 -3.26
CA ARG A 90 23.97 19.91 -3.47
C ARG A 90 24.52 19.53 -4.84
N ARG A 91 24.45 18.24 -5.20
CA ARG A 91 24.96 17.74 -6.49
C ARG A 91 24.24 18.31 -7.71
N LYS A 92 22.96 18.69 -7.56
CA LYS A 92 22.15 19.28 -8.63
C LYS A 92 22.11 20.81 -8.60
N GLY A 93 22.74 21.45 -7.62
CA GLY A 93 22.68 22.90 -7.45
C GLY A 93 21.27 23.44 -7.16
N ILE A 94 20.40 22.65 -6.52
CA ILE A 94 19.01 23.07 -6.21
C ILE A 94 18.82 23.40 -4.73
N LYS A 95 17.84 24.27 -4.43
CA LYS A 95 17.50 24.69 -3.06
C LYS A 95 17.18 23.48 -2.17
N PHE A 96 17.68 23.52 -0.93
CA PHE A 96 17.30 22.60 0.14
C PHE A 96 17.01 23.40 1.40
N ASP A 97 15.78 23.30 1.90
CA ASP A 97 15.25 24.11 2.99
C ASP A 97 14.17 23.29 3.71
N LEU A 98 14.64 22.26 4.43
CA LEU A 98 13.83 21.33 5.19
C LEU A 98 14.51 20.96 6.51
N THR A 99 13.71 20.89 7.56
CA THR A 99 14.08 20.37 8.88
C THR A 99 13.48 18.98 9.14
N PRO A 100 13.96 18.24 10.15
CA PRO A 100 13.28 17.04 10.63
C PRO A 100 11.83 17.29 11.03
N GLU A 101 11.55 18.44 11.65
CA GLU A 101 10.22 18.87 12.09
C GLU A 101 9.28 19.04 10.89
N ASP A 102 9.76 19.66 9.80
CA ASP A 102 8.98 19.79 8.56
C ASP A 102 8.54 18.42 8.02
N VAL A 103 9.44 17.43 8.04
CA VAL A 103 9.11 16.05 7.61
C VAL A 103 8.08 15.39 8.52
N ILE A 104 8.18 15.65 9.83
CA ILE A 104 7.23 15.12 10.81
C ILE A 104 5.84 15.72 10.59
N GLU A 105 5.74 17.03 10.37
CA GLU A 105 4.46 17.71 10.05
C GLU A 105 3.87 17.21 8.73
N ILE A 106 4.69 16.98 7.70
CA ILE A 106 4.25 16.37 6.44
C ILE A 106 3.68 14.97 6.70
N LEU A 107 4.37 14.15 7.50
CA LEU A 107 3.88 12.82 7.89
C LEU A 107 2.59 12.89 8.69
N GLU A 108 2.40 13.89 9.56
CA GLU A 108 1.14 14.13 10.28
C GLU A 108 -0.01 14.42 9.32
N LYS A 109 0.19 15.36 8.39
CA LYS A 109 -0.79 15.70 7.35
C LYS A 109 -1.13 14.51 6.46
N GLN A 110 -0.19 13.58 6.28
CA GLN A 110 -0.37 12.36 5.50
C GLN A 110 -0.89 11.15 6.32
N ASP A 111 -1.23 11.31 7.61
CA ASP A 111 -1.62 10.20 8.52
C ASP A 111 -0.58 9.05 8.58
N GLY A 112 0.70 9.36 8.38
CA GLY A 112 1.77 8.36 8.30
C GLY A 112 1.72 7.45 7.06
N LYS A 113 1.03 7.88 6.00
CA LYS A 113 0.89 7.17 4.72
C LYS A 113 1.71 7.82 3.61
N CYS A 114 1.97 7.07 2.54
CA CYS A 114 2.48 7.59 1.29
C CYS A 114 1.48 8.57 0.68
N ALA A 115 1.94 9.78 0.35
CA ALA A 115 1.08 10.81 -0.25
C ALA A 115 0.51 10.46 -1.63
N VAL A 116 1.09 9.48 -2.34
CA VAL A 116 0.65 9.09 -3.68
C VAL A 116 -0.20 7.84 -3.64
N SER A 117 0.31 6.76 -3.03
CA SER A 117 -0.38 5.47 -3.04
C SER A 117 -1.29 5.23 -1.83
N GLY A 118 -1.28 6.10 -0.82
CA GLY A 118 -1.99 5.87 0.44
C GLY A 118 -1.38 4.76 1.31
N MET A 119 -0.28 4.13 0.89
CA MET A 119 0.34 3.04 1.63
C MET A 119 1.15 3.53 2.83
N PHE A 120 0.90 2.99 4.03
CA PHE A 120 1.79 2.99 5.18
C PHE A 120 3.20 2.50 4.84
N PHE A 121 4.15 3.04 5.59
CA PHE A 121 5.55 2.75 5.40
C PHE A 121 6.00 1.50 6.15
N ASP A 122 6.87 0.72 5.50
CA ASP A 122 7.64 -0.32 6.18
C ASP A 122 8.67 0.33 7.10
N THR A 123 8.56 0.02 8.40
CA THR A 123 9.40 0.53 9.48
C THR A 123 10.12 -0.59 10.23
N SER A 124 10.21 -1.78 9.61
CA SER A 124 10.97 -2.92 10.15
C SER A 124 12.46 -2.59 10.31
N LYS A 125 13.10 -3.15 11.36
CA LYS A 125 14.50 -2.87 11.72
C LYS A 125 15.51 -3.30 10.66
N TYR A 126 15.20 -4.33 9.87
CA TYR A 126 16.17 -4.95 8.98
C TYR A 126 15.96 -4.49 7.53
N PRO A 127 16.91 -3.79 6.91
CA PRO A 127 16.93 -3.74 5.46
C PRO A 127 17.09 -5.18 4.96
N ARG A 128 16.29 -5.60 3.97
CA ARG A 128 16.67 -6.79 3.18
C ARG A 128 18.09 -6.54 2.66
N LYS A 129 18.96 -7.57 2.62
CA LYS A 129 20.32 -7.45 2.08
C LYS A 129 20.27 -6.68 0.75
N GLY A 130 20.94 -5.52 0.66
CA GLY A 130 21.10 -4.77 -0.60
C GLY A 130 20.43 -3.39 -0.71
N GLY A 131 19.73 -2.85 0.29
CA GLY A 131 19.27 -1.46 0.20
C GLY A 131 18.07 -1.08 1.07
N ALA A 132 17.50 0.10 0.82
CA ALA A 132 16.23 0.50 1.41
C ALA A 132 15.11 -0.35 0.79
N GLY A 133 14.30 -1.02 1.63
CA GLY A 133 13.17 -1.80 1.15
C GLY A 133 12.16 -0.94 0.36
N PRO A 134 11.43 -1.53 -0.61
CA PRO A 134 10.57 -0.79 -1.54
C PRO A 134 9.50 0.06 -0.85
N PHE A 135 9.01 -0.36 0.32
CA PHE A 135 7.95 0.31 1.06
C PHE A 135 8.46 1.23 2.18
N ARG A 136 9.78 1.48 2.28
CA ARG A 136 10.33 2.44 3.23
C ARG A 136 10.02 3.88 2.82
N MET A 137 10.10 4.80 3.78
CA MET A 137 9.95 6.24 3.53
C MET A 137 11.02 6.77 2.57
N SER A 138 10.60 7.69 1.71
CA SER A 138 11.42 8.41 0.74
C SER A 138 10.90 9.84 0.59
N LEU A 139 11.81 10.78 0.35
CA LEU A 139 11.45 12.18 0.11
C LEU A 139 11.35 12.44 -1.39
N ASP A 140 10.14 12.79 -1.84
CA ASP A 140 9.78 13.08 -3.24
C ASP A 140 9.50 14.58 -3.41
N ARG A 141 9.88 15.11 -4.58
CA ARG A 141 9.60 16.51 -4.95
C ARG A 141 8.35 16.54 -5.81
N ILE A 142 7.34 17.30 -5.41
CA ILE A 142 6.06 17.41 -6.12
C ILE A 142 6.34 17.95 -7.53
N ASN A 143 7.01 19.10 -7.61
CA ASN A 143 7.58 19.61 -8.85
C ASN A 143 9.08 19.28 -8.93
N ASN A 144 9.44 18.44 -9.90
CA ASN A 144 10.82 18.00 -10.12
C ASN A 144 11.77 19.10 -10.62
N ALA A 145 11.24 20.21 -11.14
CA ALA A 145 12.03 21.40 -11.47
C ALA A 145 12.40 22.23 -10.22
N GLY A 146 11.66 22.07 -9.12
CA GLY A 146 11.89 22.80 -7.87
C GLY A 146 12.92 22.16 -6.93
N GLY A 147 13.19 22.85 -5.82
CA GLY A 147 14.06 22.38 -4.72
C GLY A 147 13.35 21.48 -3.71
N TYR A 148 14.04 21.13 -2.64
CA TYR A 148 13.45 20.49 -1.46
C TYR A 148 13.02 21.59 -0.49
N THR A 149 11.74 21.98 -0.54
CA THR A 149 11.13 23.02 0.28
C THR A 149 9.78 22.52 0.80
N ARG A 150 9.29 23.04 1.93
CA ARG A 150 8.07 22.54 2.60
C ARG A 150 6.85 22.45 1.69
N ASP A 151 6.72 23.38 0.74
CA ASP A 151 5.64 23.48 -0.25
C ASP A 151 5.84 22.57 -1.47
N ASN A 152 7.06 22.05 -1.69
CA ASN A 152 7.40 21.26 -2.87
C ASN A 152 7.82 19.82 -2.54
N VAL A 153 7.62 19.35 -1.32
CA VAL A 153 7.94 17.96 -0.94
C VAL A 153 6.78 17.21 -0.31
N ARG A 154 6.84 15.90 -0.45
CA ARG A 154 5.95 14.93 0.20
C ARG A 154 6.73 13.68 0.57
N VAL A 155 6.21 12.90 1.51
CA VAL A 155 6.81 11.60 1.86
C VAL A 155 6.10 10.49 1.10
N THR A 156 6.88 9.70 0.36
CA THR A 156 6.38 8.57 -0.45
C THR A 156 7.13 7.29 -0.11
N THR A 157 6.65 6.14 -0.62
CA THR A 157 7.44 4.91 -0.53
C THR A 157 8.59 4.98 -1.55
N VAL A 158 9.69 4.28 -1.27
CA VAL A 158 10.84 4.20 -2.19
C VAL A 158 10.38 3.75 -3.59
N ILE A 159 9.54 2.71 -3.67
CA ILE A 159 9.05 2.17 -4.94
C ILE A 159 8.22 3.19 -5.73
N VAL A 160 7.35 3.95 -5.06
CA VAL A 160 6.57 5.01 -5.70
C VAL A 160 7.49 6.11 -6.25
N ASN A 161 8.43 6.59 -5.44
CA ASN A 161 9.37 7.63 -5.87
C ASN A 161 10.20 7.19 -7.09
N MET A 162 10.67 5.94 -7.07
CA MET A 162 11.46 5.37 -8.18
C MET A 162 10.62 5.14 -9.45
N ALA A 163 9.36 4.71 -9.31
CA ALA A 163 8.48 4.46 -10.44
C ALA A 163 7.97 5.76 -11.07
N ARG A 164 7.64 6.78 -10.26
CA ARG A 164 7.25 8.12 -10.73
C ARG A 164 8.43 8.84 -11.38
N LEU A 165 9.62 8.72 -10.80
CA LEU A 165 10.84 9.33 -11.32
C LEU A 165 10.68 10.84 -11.58
N ASN A 166 10.87 11.29 -12.83
CA ASN A 166 10.75 12.68 -13.24
C ASN A 166 9.38 13.03 -13.85
N TRP A 167 8.46 12.06 -13.93
CA TRP A 167 7.16 12.23 -14.59
C TRP A 167 6.16 12.97 -13.71
N SER A 168 5.08 13.45 -14.35
CA SER A 168 3.94 14.04 -13.65
C SER A 168 3.18 12.97 -12.84
N ASP A 169 2.40 13.40 -11.86
CA ASP A 169 1.53 12.50 -11.11
C ASP A 169 0.45 11.91 -12.02
N ASP A 170 -0.05 12.69 -12.98
CA ASP A 170 -1.06 12.24 -13.94
C ASP A 170 -0.54 11.13 -14.84
N ASP A 171 0.69 11.25 -15.35
CA ASP A 171 1.34 10.19 -16.13
C ASP A 171 1.55 8.93 -15.31
N PHE A 172 2.01 9.09 -14.07
CA PHE A 172 2.20 7.98 -13.14
C PHE A 172 0.87 7.26 -12.87
N HIS A 173 -0.20 8.00 -12.53
CA HIS A 173 -1.52 7.44 -12.27
C HIS A 173 -2.12 6.77 -13.51
N ARG A 174 -1.99 7.39 -14.69
CA ARG A 174 -2.44 6.81 -15.96
C ARG A 174 -1.76 5.48 -16.25
N MET A 175 -0.44 5.41 -16.03
CA MET A 175 0.33 4.18 -16.16
C MET A 175 -0.14 3.12 -15.15
N CYS A 176 -0.27 3.47 -13.87
CA CYS A 176 -0.76 2.55 -12.84
C CYS A 176 -2.16 2.00 -13.17
N ALA A 177 -3.08 2.84 -13.63
CA ALA A 177 -4.41 2.42 -14.06
C ALA A 177 -4.38 1.47 -15.28
N ALA A 178 -3.46 1.69 -16.23
CA ALA A 178 -3.27 0.78 -17.36
C ALA A 178 -2.71 -0.58 -16.90
N VAL A 179 -1.73 -0.59 -15.99
CA VAL A 179 -1.18 -1.82 -15.40
C VAL A 179 -2.27 -2.59 -14.65
N ALA A 180 -3.05 -1.91 -13.80
CA ALA A 180 -4.13 -2.54 -13.03
C ALA A 180 -5.18 -3.19 -13.95
N ARG A 181 -5.60 -2.49 -15.02
CA ARG A 181 -6.51 -3.04 -16.04
C ARG A 181 -5.94 -4.28 -16.72
N ASN A 182 -4.68 -4.22 -17.16
CA ASN A 182 -4.03 -5.33 -17.86
C ASN A 182 -3.82 -6.55 -16.95
N SER A 183 -3.45 -6.32 -15.69
CA SER A 183 -3.31 -7.39 -14.69
C SER A 183 -4.64 -8.10 -14.42
N ARG A 184 -5.73 -7.33 -14.26
CA ARG A 184 -7.07 -7.91 -14.08
C ARG A 184 -7.48 -8.76 -15.29
N ALA A 185 -7.29 -8.26 -16.51
CA ALA A 185 -7.60 -9.00 -17.74
C ALA A 185 -6.81 -10.32 -17.85
N ARG A 186 -5.55 -10.34 -17.43
CA ARG A 186 -4.72 -11.57 -17.39
C ARG A 186 -5.20 -12.57 -16.35
N THR A 187 -5.67 -12.10 -15.19
CA THR A 187 -6.27 -12.98 -14.17
C THR A 187 -7.60 -13.57 -14.65
N THR A 188 -8.42 -12.81 -15.39
CA THR A 188 -9.68 -13.32 -15.96
C THR A 188 -9.46 -14.34 -17.07
N LEU A 189 -8.49 -14.11 -17.96
CA LEU A 189 -8.08 -15.07 -18.99
C LEU A 189 -7.49 -16.35 -18.38
N GLY A 190 -6.69 -16.24 -17.32
CA GLY A 190 -6.17 -17.40 -16.58
C GLY A 190 -7.28 -18.22 -15.90
N ALA A 191 -8.33 -17.58 -15.40
CA ALA A 191 -9.50 -18.25 -14.82
C ALA A 191 -10.34 -18.97 -15.90
N GLN A 192 -10.58 -18.35 -17.05
CA GLN A 192 -11.28 -18.99 -18.19
C GLN A 192 -10.52 -20.19 -18.77
N TYR A 193 -9.18 -20.16 -18.81
CA TYR A 193 -8.39 -21.31 -19.25
C TYR A 193 -8.38 -22.47 -18.23
N CYS A 194 -8.46 -22.19 -16.93
CA CYS A 194 -8.64 -23.24 -15.91
C CYS A 194 -10.01 -23.95 -16.01
N GLU A 195 -11.09 -23.22 -16.31
CA GLU A 195 -12.42 -23.82 -16.49
C GLU A 195 -12.52 -24.69 -17.75
N MET A 196 -11.89 -24.27 -18.87
CA MET A 196 -11.81 -25.09 -20.08
C MET A 196 -10.92 -26.34 -19.92
N GLY A 197 -9.92 -26.30 -19.04
CA GLY A 197 -9.05 -27.43 -18.73
C GLY A 197 -9.72 -28.55 -17.92
N HIS A 198 -10.86 -28.28 -17.27
CA HIS A 198 -11.63 -29.29 -16.53
C HIS A 198 -12.63 -30.06 -17.39
N HIS A 199 -13.16 -29.46 -18.47
CA HIS A 199 -14.02 -30.17 -19.41
C HIS A 199 -13.24 -31.13 -20.34
N HIS A 200 -11.99 -30.82 -20.67
CA HIS A 200 -11.20 -31.69 -21.54
C HIS A 200 -10.70 -32.98 -20.85
N LYS A 201 -10.61 -33.01 -19.51
CA LYS A 201 -10.27 -34.25 -18.78
C LYS A 201 -11.43 -35.24 -18.71
N GLN A 202 -12.67 -34.77 -18.57
CA GLN A 202 -13.85 -35.65 -18.54
C GLN A 202 -14.14 -36.32 -19.89
N ASP A 203 -13.79 -35.67 -21.00
CA ASP A 203 -13.99 -36.26 -22.35
C ASP A 203 -12.93 -37.30 -22.74
N ILE A 204 -11.75 -37.25 -22.09
CA ILE A 204 -10.66 -38.22 -22.32
C ILE A 204 -10.91 -39.47 -21.45
N GLU A 205 -11.29 -39.31 -20.18
CA GLU A 205 -11.59 -40.45 -19.29
C GLU A 205 -12.83 -41.24 -19.75
N ASN A 206 -13.87 -40.60 -20.30
CA ASN A 206 -15.05 -41.28 -20.82
C ASN A 206 -14.85 -42.03 -22.15
N LYS A 207 -13.72 -41.83 -22.85
CA LYS A 207 -13.37 -42.58 -24.06
C LYS A 207 -12.55 -43.83 -23.77
N GLU A 208 -11.80 -43.85 -22.68
CA GLU A 208 -10.99 -45.02 -22.30
C GLU A 208 -11.85 -46.15 -21.69
N GLU A 209 -12.95 -45.84 -20.98
CA GLU A 209 -13.88 -46.85 -20.45
C GLU A 209 -14.73 -47.56 -21.51
N LYS A 210 -14.93 -46.99 -22.70
CA LYS A 210 -15.74 -47.61 -23.78
C LYS A 210 -14.95 -48.51 -24.73
N THR A 211 -13.65 -48.67 -24.53
CA THR A 211 -12.79 -49.50 -25.40
C THR A 211 -12.40 -50.83 -24.74
N VAL A 212 -12.91 -51.12 -23.53
CA VAL A 212 -12.61 -52.34 -22.76
C VAL A 212 -13.89 -53.09 -22.37
N ALA A 213 -14.87 -53.16 -23.29
CA ALA A 213 -16.06 -54.01 -23.18
C ALA A 213 -16.21 -54.87 -24.43
#